data_AF-A0A9R1RQ92-F1
#
_entry.id   AF-A0A9R1RQ92-F1
#
_cell.length_a   1.000
_cell.length_b   1.000
_cell.length_c   1.000
_cell.angle_alpha   90.00
_cell.angle_beta   90.00
_cell.angle_gamma   90.00
#
_symmetry.space_group_name_H-M   'P 1'
#
loop_
_entity.id
_entity.type
_entity.pdbx_description
1 polymer ?
#
loop_
_entity_poly.entity_id
_entity_poly.type
_entity_poly.pdbx_seq_one_letter_code
_entity_poly.pdbx_strand_id
1 'polypeptide(L)'
;MGDISTAAASAEEREPQPKDPRTIARKYQLDLCKRALEENIIVYLGTGCGKTHIAVLLIYELGHLIRKPRRDVCIFLAPTVPLVLQQATVIANSTNFRVQSYYGDGKNPRNHEDWETEMGESEVLVMTPQILLHSLRHCFIKMDSIALLIFDECHHAQAHKRHPYAQIMKHCFRNSTIMTW
;
A
#
# COMPACT_ATOMS: atom_id res chain seq x y z
N MET A 1 -41.93 -11.40 -44.27
CA MET A 1 -41.73 -11.67 -42.83
C MET A 1 -40.35 -11.17 -42.48
N GLY A 2 -40.27 -10.11 -41.67
CA GLY A 2 -39.07 -9.30 -41.51
C GLY A 2 -37.97 -9.93 -40.66
N ASP A 3 -36.73 -9.65 -41.05
CA ASP A 3 -35.52 -9.95 -40.30
C ASP A 3 -35.47 -9.08 -39.03
N ILE A 4 -35.37 -9.74 -37.88
CA ILE A 4 -35.11 -9.11 -36.58
C ILE A 4 -33.63 -8.78 -36.54
N SER A 5 -33.30 -7.53 -36.84
CA SER A 5 -32.00 -6.93 -36.52
C SER A 5 -31.93 -6.76 -35.00
N THR A 6 -31.26 -7.68 -34.32
CA THR A 6 -30.87 -7.51 -32.92
C THR A 6 -29.70 -6.54 -32.87
N ALA A 7 -29.98 -5.28 -32.53
CA ALA A 7 -28.96 -4.29 -32.23
C ALA A 7 -28.19 -4.74 -30.97
N ALA A 8 -26.94 -5.16 -31.16
CA ALA A 8 -26.00 -5.34 -30.05
C ALA A 8 -25.69 -3.95 -29.48
N ALA A 9 -26.18 -3.67 -28.28
CA ALA A 9 -25.75 -2.51 -27.51
C ALA A 9 -24.28 -2.74 -27.11
N SER A 10 -23.37 -2.04 -27.79
CA SER A 10 -21.99 -1.91 -27.38
C SER A 10 -21.96 -1.23 -26.02
N ALA A 11 -21.58 -1.97 -24.97
CA ALA A 11 -21.24 -1.39 -23.69
C ALA A 11 -20.01 -0.50 -23.91
N GLU A 12 -20.22 0.81 -23.92
CA GLU A 12 -19.12 1.77 -23.87
C GLU A 12 -18.30 1.49 -22.61
N GLU A 13 -17.07 1.01 -22.79
CA GLU A 13 -16.05 1.00 -21.75
C GLU A 13 -15.82 2.46 -21.32
N ARG A 14 -16.52 2.90 -20.27
CA ARG A 14 -16.26 4.20 -19.65
C ARG A 14 -14.82 4.21 -19.18
N GLU A 15 -13.99 5.09 -19.77
CA GLU A 15 -12.66 5.35 -19.25
C GLU A 15 -12.75 5.60 -17.74
N PRO A 16 -11.94 4.91 -16.92
CA PRO A 16 -12.02 5.05 -15.48
C PRO A 16 -11.67 6.49 -15.09
N GLN A 17 -12.67 7.21 -14.58
CA GLN A 17 -12.51 8.55 -14.02
C GLN A 17 -11.34 8.56 -13.03
N PRO A 18 -10.44 9.55 -13.08
CA PRO A 18 -9.29 9.59 -12.19
C PRO A 18 -9.73 9.70 -10.73
N LYS A 19 -9.39 8.69 -9.92
CA LYS A 19 -9.65 8.69 -8.48
C LYS A 19 -8.68 9.66 -7.79
N ASP A 20 -9.20 10.79 -7.34
CA ASP A 20 -8.45 11.77 -6.53
C ASP A 20 -8.97 11.77 -5.08
N PRO A 21 -8.24 11.16 -4.13
CA PRO A 21 -8.67 11.07 -2.73
C PRO A 21 -8.70 12.43 -2.02
N ARG A 22 -8.08 13.48 -2.57
CA ARG A 22 -8.05 14.83 -1.96
C ARG A 22 -9.42 15.50 -1.96
N THR A 23 -10.29 15.10 -2.88
CA THR A 23 -11.64 15.67 -3.05
C THR A 23 -12.55 15.46 -1.84
N ILE A 24 -12.32 14.41 -1.06
CA ILE A 24 -13.12 14.06 0.12
C ILE A 24 -12.35 14.25 1.45
N ALA A 25 -11.11 14.73 1.38
CA ALA A 25 -10.22 14.84 2.52
C ALA A 25 -10.60 16.01 3.44
N ARG A 26 -10.59 15.76 4.75
CA ARG A 26 -10.73 16.83 5.75
C ARG A 26 -9.43 17.61 5.89
N LYS A 27 -9.52 18.88 6.27
CA LYS A 27 -8.36 19.77 6.44
C LYS A 27 -7.23 19.16 7.28
N TYR A 28 -7.55 18.59 8.44
CA TYR A 28 -6.52 17.97 9.30
C TYR A 28 -5.84 16.76 8.65
N GLN A 29 -6.54 16.02 7.77
CA GLN A 29 -5.95 14.89 7.05
C GLN A 29 -4.96 15.38 5.99
N LEU A 30 -5.28 16.48 5.31
CA LEU A 30 -4.36 17.15 4.37
C LEU A 30 -3.16 17.73 5.10
N ASP A 31 -3.35 18.39 6.25
CA ASP A 31 -2.27 18.95 7.06
C ASP A 31 -1.29 17.85 7.55
N LEU A 32 -1.84 16.73 8.04
CA LEU A 32 -1.03 15.55 8.43
C LEU A 32 -0.32 14.91 7.24
N CYS A 33 -1.00 14.78 6.10
CA CYS A 33 -0.39 14.27 4.86
C CYS A 33 0.76 15.17 4.41
N LYS A 34 0.59 16.50 4.47
CA LYS A 34 1.64 17.44 4.12
C LYS A 34 2.87 17.27 5.02
N ARG A 35 2.67 17.07 6.32
CA ARG A 35 3.77 16.79 7.25
C ARG A 35 4.47 15.47 6.92
N ALA A 36 3.71 14.42 6.61
CA ALA A 36 4.20 13.12 6.17
C ALA A 36 5.01 13.14 4.85
N LEU A 37 4.81 14.16 4.00
CA LEU A 37 5.61 14.34 2.78
C LEU A 37 7.01 14.92 3.08
N GLU A 38 7.16 15.62 4.21
CA GLU A 38 8.42 16.29 4.59
C GLU A 38 9.30 15.38 5.46
N GLU A 39 8.70 14.61 6.35
CA GLU A 39 9.41 13.78 7.31
C GLU A 39 8.62 12.52 7.72
N ASN A 40 9.32 11.61 8.38
CA ASN A 40 8.69 10.42 8.95
C ASN A 40 7.83 10.80 10.17
N ILE A 41 6.55 10.43 10.17
CA ILE A 41 5.62 10.80 11.24
C ILE A 41 4.90 9.60 11.87
N ILE A 42 4.39 9.81 13.08
CA ILE A 42 3.43 8.92 13.74
C ILE A 42 2.11 9.69 13.96
N VAL A 43 1.03 9.23 13.35
CA VAL A 43 -0.31 9.81 13.44
C VAL A 43 -1.11 9.13 14.55
N TYR A 44 -1.16 9.78 15.70
CA TYR A 44 -1.99 9.35 16.82
C TYR A 44 -3.37 10.01 16.77
N LEU A 45 -4.34 9.30 16.19
CA LEU A 45 -5.75 9.71 16.13
C LEU A 45 -6.67 8.61 16.65
N GLY A 46 -7.83 9.00 17.17
CA GLY A 46 -8.89 8.08 17.59
C GLY A 46 -9.33 7.10 16.49
N THR A 47 -10.01 6.03 16.89
CA THR A 47 -10.69 5.14 15.95
C THR A 47 -11.79 5.90 15.22
N GLY A 48 -12.02 5.57 13.94
CA GLY A 48 -13.00 6.30 13.11
C GLY A 48 -12.57 7.68 12.61
N CYS A 49 -11.42 8.24 13.06
CA CYS A 49 -10.91 9.52 12.58
C CYS A 49 -10.30 9.49 11.17
N GLY A 50 -10.42 8.37 10.44
CA GLY A 50 -9.99 8.27 9.04
C GLY A 50 -8.47 8.20 8.83
N LYS A 51 -7.73 7.48 9.71
CA LYS A 51 -6.28 7.26 9.56
C LYS A 51 -5.91 6.61 8.22
N THR A 52 -6.65 5.59 7.80
CA THR A 52 -6.46 4.96 6.47
C THR A 52 -6.52 5.99 5.34
N HIS A 53 -7.40 6.99 5.42
CA HIS A 53 -7.51 7.98 4.37
C HIS A 53 -6.27 8.89 4.29
N ILE A 54 -5.59 9.16 5.41
CA ILE A 54 -4.31 9.87 5.42
C ILE A 54 -3.25 9.04 4.69
N ALA A 55 -3.19 7.73 4.94
CA ALA A 55 -2.30 6.84 4.22
C ALA A 55 -2.59 6.81 2.71
N VAL A 56 -3.87 6.79 2.32
CA VAL A 56 -4.28 6.88 0.91
C VAL A 56 -3.82 8.20 0.26
N LEU A 57 -4.00 9.33 0.96
CA LEU A 57 -3.52 10.64 0.47
C LEU A 57 -2.01 10.63 0.25
N LEU A 58 -1.25 10.04 1.18
CA LEU A 58 0.19 9.96 1.07
C LEU A 58 0.64 9.05 -0.08
N ILE A 59 0.02 7.88 -0.25
CA ILE A 59 0.26 6.99 -1.39
C ILE A 59 -0.01 7.73 -2.70
N TYR A 60 -1.08 8.53 -2.75
CA TYR A 60 -1.45 9.31 -3.91
C TYR A 60 -0.42 10.40 -4.24
N GLU A 61 -0.02 11.22 -3.26
CA GLU A 61 0.95 12.31 -3.43
C GLU A 61 2.36 11.78 -3.78
N LEU A 62 2.80 10.69 -3.14
CA LEU A 62 4.07 10.01 -3.46
C LEU A 62 3.98 9.06 -4.66
N GLY A 63 2.83 9.03 -5.35
CA GLY A 63 2.58 8.16 -6.49
C GLY A 63 3.60 8.25 -7.62
N HIS A 64 4.18 9.43 -7.82
CA HIS A 64 5.22 9.67 -8.82
C HIS A 64 6.51 8.86 -8.57
N LEU A 65 6.74 8.40 -7.34
CA LEU A 65 7.89 7.56 -6.97
C LEU A 65 7.68 6.08 -7.29
N ILE A 66 6.44 5.62 -7.41
CA ILE A 66 6.09 4.20 -7.59
C ILE A 66 5.45 3.89 -8.95
N ARG A 67 5.05 4.92 -9.72
CA ARG A 67 4.53 4.74 -11.07
C ARG A 67 5.58 4.12 -11.99
N LYS A 68 5.13 3.16 -12.80
CA LYS A 68 5.96 2.54 -13.84
C LYS A 68 6.44 3.59 -14.84
N PRO A 69 7.69 3.47 -15.36
CA PRO A 69 8.56 2.29 -15.35
C PRO A 69 9.43 2.12 -14.09
N ARG A 70 9.23 2.89 -13.02
CA ARG A 70 9.98 2.71 -11.78
C ARG A 70 9.71 1.33 -11.15
N ARG A 71 10.74 0.79 -10.51
CA ARG A 71 10.67 -0.50 -9.81
C ARG A 71 10.30 -0.35 -8.33
N ASP A 72 10.34 0.86 -7.81
CA ASP A 72 9.97 1.14 -6.43
C ASP A 72 8.48 0.87 -6.18
N VAL A 73 8.15 0.41 -4.98
CA VAL A 73 6.78 0.14 -4.56
C VAL A 73 6.45 0.85 -3.25
N CYS A 74 5.17 1.04 -2.99
CA CYS A 74 4.65 1.33 -1.67
C CYS A 74 4.28 0.02 -0.98
N ILE A 75 4.67 -0.16 0.27
CA ILE A 75 4.23 -1.29 1.10
C ILE A 75 3.38 -0.78 2.25
N PHE A 76 2.16 -1.31 2.37
CA PHE A 76 1.26 -1.07 3.48
C PHE A 76 1.16 -2.34 4.33
N LEU A 77 1.53 -2.24 5.61
CA LEU A 77 1.48 -3.37 6.52
C LEU A 77 0.25 -3.30 7.42
N ALA A 78 -0.45 -4.42 7.57
CA ALA A 78 -1.55 -4.55 8.53
C ALA A 78 -1.38 -5.79 9.40
N PRO A 79 -1.76 -5.76 10.70
CA PRO A 79 -1.37 -6.80 11.65
C PRO A 79 -2.12 -8.12 11.46
N THR A 80 -3.28 -8.12 10.78
CA THR A 80 -4.12 -9.31 10.58
C THR A 80 -4.58 -9.45 9.13
N VAL A 81 -4.91 -10.69 8.73
CA VAL A 81 -5.41 -10.99 7.38
C VAL A 81 -6.67 -10.19 7.01
N PRO A 82 -7.71 -10.09 7.87
CA PRO A 82 -8.88 -9.29 7.55
C PRO A 82 -8.54 -7.81 7.30
N LEU A 83 -7.61 -7.26 8.09
CA LEU A 83 -7.17 -5.88 7.89
C LEU A 83 -6.40 -5.72 6.58
N VAL A 84 -5.51 -6.65 6.22
CA VAL A 84 -4.82 -6.61 4.90
C VAL A 84 -5.84 -6.52 3.76
N LEU A 85 -6.86 -7.38 3.75
CA LEU A 85 -7.89 -7.40 2.72
C LEU A 85 -8.73 -6.11 2.70
N GLN A 86 -9.11 -5.64 3.88
CA GLN A 86 -9.88 -4.40 4.02
C GLN A 86 -9.09 -3.19 3.48
N GLN A 87 -7.83 -3.04 3.88
CA GLN A 87 -7.01 -1.89 3.50
C GLN A 87 -6.66 -1.94 2.01
N ALA A 88 -6.36 -3.13 1.45
CA ALA A 88 -6.15 -3.30 0.01
C ALA A 88 -7.37 -2.83 -0.81
N THR A 89 -8.58 -3.20 -0.37
CA THR A 89 -9.83 -2.77 -1.00
C THR A 89 -9.99 -1.25 -0.94
N VAL A 90 -9.73 -0.64 0.23
CA VAL A 90 -9.83 0.83 0.38
C VAL A 90 -8.85 1.56 -0.53
N ILE A 91 -7.59 1.11 -0.59
CA ILE A 91 -6.55 1.75 -1.41
C ILE A 91 -6.88 1.59 -2.91
N ALA A 92 -7.27 0.40 -3.35
CA ALA A 92 -7.65 0.13 -4.75
C ALA A 92 -8.88 0.94 -5.19
N ASN A 93 -9.84 1.15 -4.28
CA ASN A 93 -11.03 1.95 -4.57
C ASN A 93 -10.75 3.47 -4.56
N SER A 94 -9.69 3.90 -3.87
CA SER A 94 -9.38 5.33 -3.69
C SER A 94 -8.26 5.84 -4.59
N THR A 95 -7.56 4.95 -5.31
CA THR A 95 -6.42 5.29 -6.17
C THR A 95 -6.49 4.53 -7.49
N ASN A 96 -5.67 4.96 -8.46
CA ASN A 96 -5.51 4.29 -9.76
C ASN A 96 -4.29 3.35 -9.80
N PHE A 97 -3.76 2.95 -8.64
CA PHE A 97 -2.62 2.03 -8.55
C PHE A 97 -3.07 0.58 -8.64
N ARG A 98 -2.22 -0.29 -9.19
CA ARG A 98 -2.38 -1.74 -9.08
C ARG A 98 -1.96 -2.15 -7.68
N VAL A 99 -2.93 -2.67 -6.94
CA VAL A 99 -2.81 -3.07 -5.54
C VAL A 99 -2.86 -4.58 -5.44
N GLN A 100 -1.86 -5.19 -4.80
CA GLN A 100 -1.84 -6.62 -4.51
C GLN A 100 -1.74 -6.88 -3.01
N SER A 101 -2.25 -8.03 -2.57
CA SER A 101 -2.30 -8.39 -1.15
C SER A 101 -1.65 -9.73 -0.84
N TYR A 102 -0.82 -9.80 0.20
CA TYR A 102 -0.06 -11.01 0.57
C TYR A 102 -0.17 -11.29 2.07
N TYR A 103 -0.54 -12.51 2.43
CA TYR A 103 -0.83 -12.85 3.82
C TYR A 103 -0.90 -14.37 4.04
N GLY A 104 -0.75 -14.79 5.31
CA GLY A 104 -0.88 -16.20 5.73
C GLY A 104 -0.01 -17.16 4.91
N ASP A 105 -0.46 -18.41 4.79
CA ASP A 105 0.17 -19.46 3.98
C ASP A 105 -0.44 -19.55 2.57
N GLY A 106 -0.98 -18.44 2.06
CA GLY A 106 -1.58 -18.37 0.73
C GLY A 106 -0.57 -18.54 -0.41
N LYS A 107 -1.01 -18.28 -1.64
CA LYS A 107 -0.12 -18.20 -2.82
C LYS A 107 0.71 -16.92 -2.77
N ASN A 108 1.64 -16.84 -1.81
CA ASN A 108 2.62 -15.77 -1.75
C ASN A 108 3.79 -16.09 -2.69
N PRO A 109 4.44 -15.07 -3.27
CA PRO A 109 5.69 -15.21 -4.00
C PRO A 109 6.73 -15.96 -3.15
N ARG A 110 7.40 -16.95 -3.75
CA ARG A 110 8.25 -17.90 -3.01
C ARG A 110 9.74 -17.62 -3.18
N ASN A 111 10.11 -16.88 -4.21
CA ASN A 111 11.49 -16.61 -4.58
C ASN A 111 11.66 -15.16 -5.08
N HIS A 112 12.91 -14.80 -5.43
CA HIS A 112 13.26 -13.47 -5.91
C HIS A 112 12.58 -13.10 -7.24
N GLU A 113 12.48 -14.03 -8.18
CA GLU A 113 11.89 -13.79 -9.51
C GLU A 113 10.37 -13.54 -9.42
N ASP A 114 9.68 -14.30 -8.57
CA ASP A 114 8.25 -14.07 -8.28
C ASP A 114 8.05 -12.66 -7.72
N TRP A 115 8.86 -12.24 -6.73
CA TRP A 115 8.77 -10.90 -6.15
C TRP A 115 9.14 -9.80 -7.14
N GLU A 116 10.14 -10.02 -8.01
CA GLU A 116 10.50 -9.06 -9.05
C GLU A 116 9.36 -8.87 -10.06
N THR A 117 8.66 -9.95 -10.41
CA THR A 117 7.46 -9.90 -11.26
C THR A 117 6.35 -9.11 -10.59
N GLU A 118 6.00 -9.45 -9.35
CA GLU A 118 4.94 -8.77 -8.59
C GLU A 118 5.25 -7.27 -8.39
N MET A 119 6.50 -6.92 -8.08
CA MET A 119 6.94 -5.53 -7.95
C MET A 119 7.04 -4.81 -9.30
N GLY A 120 7.26 -5.53 -10.40
CA GLY A 120 7.17 -5.00 -11.76
C GLY A 120 5.74 -4.68 -12.17
N GLU A 121 4.79 -5.49 -11.71
CA GLU A 121 3.39 -5.40 -12.08
C GLU A 121 2.57 -4.53 -11.13
N SER A 122 2.97 -4.35 -9.86
CA SER A 122 2.16 -3.62 -8.88
C SER A 122 2.86 -2.39 -8.34
N GLU A 123 2.10 -1.35 -8.00
CA GLU A 123 2.65 -0.14 -7.36
C GLU A 123 2.47 -0.18 -5.84
N VAL A 124 1.41 -0.81 -5.34
CA VAL A 124 1.11 -0.91 -3.90
C VAL A 124 0.96 -2.36 -3.49
N LEU A 125 1.73 -2.78 -2.49
CA LEU A 125 1.65 -4.12 -1.90
C LEU A 125 1.12 -4.00 -0.48
N VAL A 126 0.01 -4.66 -0.17
CA VAL A 126 -0.58 -4.70 1.17
C VAL A 126 -0.34 -6.06 1.79
N MET A 127 0.37 -6.13 2.91
CA MET A 127 0.76 -7.45 3.43
C MET A 127 0.81 -7.52 4.94
N THR A 128 0.79 -8.75 5.47
CA THR A 128 1.12 -8.91 6.89
C THR A 128 2.60 -8.63 7.11
N PRO A 129 2.96 -8.08 8.29
CA PRO A 129 4.35 -7.86 8.68
C PRO A 129 5.28 -9.06 8.43
N GLN A 130 4.78 -10.28 8.66
CA GLN A 130 5.58 -11.49 8.61
C GLN A 130 6.06 -11.79 7.18
N ILE A 131 5.25 -11.47 6.17
CA ILE A 131 5.63 -11.62 4.76
C ILE A 131 6.80 -10.68 4.43
N LEU A 132 6.68 -9.39 4.74
CA LEU A 132 7.78 -8.45 4.47
C LEU A 132 9.05 -8.83 5.23
N LEU A 133 8.94 -9.21 6.51
CA LEU A 133 10.09 -9.61 7.31
C LEU A 133 10.81 -10.83 6.70
N HIS A 134 10.06 -11.81 6.20
CA HIS A 134 10.62 -12.95 5.49
C HIS A 134 11.32 -12.50 4.20
N SER A 135 10.65 -11.72 3.36
CA SER A 135 11.21 -11.22 2.10
C SER A 135 12.48 -10.39 2.28
N LEU A 136 12.56 -9.56 3.33
CA LEU A 136 13.76 -8.79 3.67
C LEU A 136 14.92 -9.69 4.14
N ARG A 137 14.64 -10.74 4.92
CA ARG A 137 15.67 -11.66 5.43
C ARG A 137 16.31 -12.51 4.34
N HIS A 138 15.52 -12.87 3.34
CA HIS A 138 15.97 -13.65 2.19
C HIS A 138 16.41 -12.79 1.01
N CYS A 139 16.43 -11.46 1.18
CA CYS A 139 16.80 -10.48 0.15
C CYS A 139 15.94 -10.55 -1.12
N PHE A 140 14.69 -11.03 -1.03
CA PHE A 140 13.75 -11.01 -2.14
C PHE A 140 13.24 -9.60 -2.42
N ILE A 141 13.02 -8.83 -1.34
CA ILE A 141 12.73 -7.40 -1.40
C ILE A 141 13.86 -6.66 -0.70
N LYS A 142 14.31 -5.54 -1.28
CA LYS A 142 15.32 -4.66 -0.68
C LYS A 142 14.65 -3.41 -0.11
N MET A 143 15.14 -2.92 1.03
CA MET A 143 14.62 -1.67 1.61
C MET A 143 14.66 -0.50 0.60
N ASP A 144 15.73 -0.43 -0.21
CA ASP A 144 15.93 0.63 -1.20
C ASP A 144 14.94 0.55 -2.39
N SER A 145 14.19 -0.54 -2.52
CA SER A 145 13.10 -0.67 -3.51
C SER A 145 11.73 -0.32 -2.96
N ILE A 146 11.66 0.12 -1.70
CA ILE A 146 10.43 0.57 -1.05
C ILE A 146 10.48 2.10 -0.97
N ALA A 147 9.66 2.79 -1.76
CA ALA A 147 9.59 4.25 -1.74
C ALA A 147 8.82 4.77 -0.51
N LEU A 148 7.84 3.99 -0.04
CA LEU A 148 6.99 4.32 1.09
C LEU A 148 6.64 3.06 1.86
N LEU A 149 6.89 3.07 3.17
CA LEU A 149 6.49 1.99 4.08
C LEU A 149 5.50 2.53 5.11
N ILE A 150 4.25 2.07 5.02
CA ILE A 150 3.17 2.41 5.95
C ILE A 150 2.92 1.22 6.84
N PHE A 151 2.67 1.48 8.12
CA PHE A 151 2.31 0.45 9.07
C PHE A 151 1.01 0.81 9.80
N ASP A 152 0.02 -0.04 9.68
CA ASP A 152 -1.23 0.04 10.43
C ASP A 152 -1.04 -0.51 11.85
N GLU A 153 -1.72 0.12 12.82
CA GLU A 153 -1.63 -0.21 14.24
C GLU A 153 -0.18 -0.28 14.79
N CYS A 154 0.55 0.84 14.68
CA CYS A 154 1.96 0.98 15.09
C CYS A 154 2.33 0.39 16.42
N HIS A 155 1.40 0.49 17.35
CA HIS A 155 1.64 0.25 18.75
C HIS A 155 2.05 -1.21 19.02
N HIS A 156 1.94 -2.11 18.03
CA HIS A 156 2.50 -3.46 18.05
C HIS A 156 4.05 -3.50 17.89
N ALA A 157 4.68 -2.43 17.37
CA ALA A 157 6.13 -2.30 17.14
C ALA A 157 6.92 -2.03 18.43
N GLN A 158 6.67 -2.80 19.48
CA GLN A 158 7.31 -2.61 20.78
C GLN A 158 8.67 -3.28 20.79
N ALA A 159 9.74 -2.52 21.09
CA ALA A 159 11.13 -2.98 20.99
C ALA A 159 11.46 -4.22 21.85
N HIS A 160 10.75 -4.41 22.97
CA HIS A 160 10.91 -5.55 23.86
C HIS A 160 10.19 -6.81 23.38
N LYS A 161 9.34 -6.70 22.34
CA LYS A 161 8.63 -7.84 21.74
C LYS A 161 9.38 -8.29 20.50
N ARG A 162 9.42 -9.61 20.27
CA ARG A 162 9.83 -10.20 18.98
C ARG A 162 8.75 -10.03 17.90
N HIS A 163 8.00 -8.92 17.94
CA HIS A 163 6.95 -8.64 16.97
C HIS A 163 7.60 -8.33 15.61
N PRO A 164 7.05 -8.84 14.49
CA PRO A 164 7.59 -8.57 13.17
C PRO A 164 7.79 -7.08 12.85
N TYR A 165 6.87 -6.19 13.25
CA TYR A 165 7.07 -4.74 13.08
C TYR A 165 8.37 -4.24 13.70
N ALA A 166 8.66 -4.60 14.95
CA ALA A 166 9.88 -4.18 15.63
C ALA A 166 11.14 -4.71 14.93
N GLN A 167 11.05 -5.89 14.29
CA GLN A 167 12.16 -6.47 13.53
C GLN A 167 12.37 -5.77 12.19
N ILE A 168 11.29 -5.45 11.45
CA ILE A 168 11.35 -4.68 10.20
C ILE A 168 11.94 -3.29 10.47
N MET A 169 11.52 -2.62 11.55
CA MET A 169 12.06 -1.31 11.92
C MET A 169 13.59 -1.34 12.13
N LYS A 170 14.14 -2.42 12.72
CA LYS A 170 15.59 -2.59 12.84
C LYS A 170 16.30 -2.71 11.49
N HIS A 171 15.64 -3.25 10.47
CA HIS A 171 16.17 -3.23 9.10
C HIS A 171 16.12 -1.82 8.49
N CYS A 172 15.07 -1.05 8.79
CA CYS A 172 14.86 0.28 8.24
C CYS A 172 15.81 1.34 8.79
N PHE A 173 16.16 1.31 10.09
CA PHE A 173 17.08 2.29 10.70
C PHE A 173 18.51 2.29 10.11
N ARG A 174 18.81 1.42 9.14
CA ARG A 174 20.08 1.43 8.40
C ARG A 174 20.02 2.19 7.07
N ASN A 175 18.84 2.35 6.43
CA ASN A 175 18.69 3.01 5.11
C ASN A 175 17.48 3.96 5.08
N SER A 176 17.68 5.15 4.48
CA SER A 176 16.78 6.30 4.44
C SER A 176 15.48 6.08 3.63
N THR A 177 14.51 5.33 4.17
CA THR A 177 13.18 5.15 3.57
C THR A 177 12.10 5.86 4.40
N ILE A 178 11.17 6.51 3.69
CA ILE A 178 10.04 7.27 4.23
C ILE A 178 9.10 6.34 5.01
N MET A 179 8.90 6.66 6.29
CA MET A 179 8.03 5.95 7.23
C MET A 179 6.85 6.84 7.62
N THR A 180 5.65 6.32 7.48
CA THR A 180 4.47 6.93 8.05
C THR A 180 3.68 5.93 8.87
N TRP A 181 3.19 6.38 10.02
CA TRP A 181 2.19 5.71 10.83
C TRP A 181 0.97 6.63 10.98
#